data_AF-A0A6J1X8D8-F1
#
_entry.id   AF-A0A6J1X8D8-F1
#
_cell.length_a   1.000
_cell.length_b   1.000
_cell.length_c   1.000
_cell.angle_alpha   90.00
_cell.angle_beta   90.00
_cell.angle_gamma   90.00
#
_symmetry.space_group_name_H-M   'P 1'
#
loop_
_entity.id
_entity.type
_entity.pdbx_description
1 polymer ?
#
loop_
_entity_poly.entity_id
_entity_poly.type
_entity_poly.pdbx_seq_one_letter_code
_entity_poly.pdbx_strand_id
1 'polypeptide(L)'
;MENPEKKDIIAIKRIFRYLSGTLEEGLCYKFGSVLKLTAFCDSDYASNLKTRRSTTGYVLMMSGGPISWCSRRQPIVSLSSTEAEFISAAECCKEAMFIKSLLKDLNIDIKLSFHIDNQSAIALIKN
;
A
#
# COMPACT_ATOMS: atom_id res chain seq x y z
N MET A 1 -18.56 -0.52 -9.11
CA MET A 1 -19.65 -0.76 -8.13
C MET A 1 -20.91 -0.90 -8.96
N GLU A 2 -21.31 -2.12 -9.26
CA GLU A 2 -22.58 -2.37 -9.94
C GLU A 2 -23.59 -2.69 -8.84
N ASN A 3 -24.60 -1.85 -8.68
CA ASN A 3 -25.70 -1.96 -7.71
C ASN A 3 -25.32 -1.72 -6.22
N PRO A 4 -25.21 -0.45 -5.76
CA PRO A 4 -24.88 -0.12 -4.38
C PRO A 4 -25.98 -0.54 -3.39
N GLU A 5 -25.58 -1.17 -2.28
CA GLU A 5 -26.46 -1.61 -1.19
C GLU A 5 -26.43 -0.61 -0.01
N LYS A 6 -27.36 -0.75 0.94
CA LYS A 6 -27.42 0.12 2.15
C LYS A 6 -26.07 0.18 2.90
N LYS A 7 -25.35 -0.94 2.97
CA LYS A 7 -24.02 -1.02 3.62
C LYS A 7 -22.97 -0.16 2.92
N ASP A 8 -23.04 -0.05 1.59
CA ASP A 8 -22.10 0.75 0.79
C ASP A 8 -22.34 2.24 1.06
N ILE A 9 -23.62 2.64 1.16
CA ILE A 9 -23.99 4.02 1.53
C ILE A 9 -23.49 4.36 2.94
N ILE A 10 -23.60 3.44 3.91
CA ILE A 10 -23.07 3.64 5.27
C ILE A 10 -21.54 3.79 5.26
N ALA A 11 -20.84 2.95 4.50
CA ALA A 11 -19.38 3.03 4.36
C ALA A 11 -18.95 4.38 3.74
N ILE A 12 -19.61 4.82 2.67
CA ILE A 12 -19.36 6.11 2.03
C ILE A 12 -19.62 7.27 3.00
N LYS A 13 -20.73 7.23 3.75
CA LYS A 13 -21.02 8.25 4.79
C LYS A 13 -19.96 8.26 5.89
N ARG A 14 -19.35 7.13 6.23
CA ARG A 14 -18.23 7.08 7.19
C ARG A 14 -17.00 7.78 6.63
N ILE A 15 -16.67 7.57 5.35
CA ILE A 15 -15.57 8.26 4.67
C ILE A 15 -15.80 9.78 4.68
N PHE A 16 -16.98 10.25 4.27
CA PHE A 16 -17.28 11.69 4.28
C PHE A 16 -17.25 12.31 5.68
N ARG A 17 -17.74 11.61 6.70
CA ARG A 17 -17.62 12.09 8.10
C ARG A 17 -16.19 12.16 8.58
N TYR A 18 -15.35 11.18 8.22
CA TYR A 18 -13.92 11.24 8.52
C TYR A 18 -13.28 12.47 7.87
N LEU A 19 -13.47 12.64 6.55
CA LEU A 19 -12.94 13.80 5.81
C LEU A 19 -13.42 15.14 6.38
N SER A 20 -14.70 15.24 6.72
CA SER A 20 -15.27 16.45 7.33
C SER A 20 -14.73 16.72 8.73
N GLY A 21 -14.37 15.68 9.50
CA GLY A 21 -13.80 15.81 10.84
C GLY A 21 -12.31 16.06 10.86
N THR A 22 -11.61 15.81 9.75
CA THR A 22 -10.16 15.95 9.61
C THR A 22 -9.77 17.01 8.57
N LEU A 23 -10.60 18.05 8.40
CA LEU A 23 -10.35 19.11 7.41
C LEU A 23 -9.07 19.90 7.70
N GLU A 24 -8.72 20.04 8.98
CA GLU A 24 -7.52 20.76 9.45
C GLU A 24 -6.30 19.84 9.58
N GLU A 25 -6.47 18.53 9.38
CA GLU A 25 -5.40 17.55 9.45
C GLU A 25 -4.69 17.45 8.10
N GLY A 26 -3.39 17.13 8.15
CA GLY A 26 -2.58 17.00 6.94
C GLY A 26 -1.38 16.08 7.15
N LEU A 27 -0.70 15.79 6.04
CA LEU A 27 0.55 15.06 6.08
C LEU A 27 1.66 15.99 6.56
N CYS A 28 2.36 15.58 7.62
CA CYS A 28 3.51 16.32 8.15
C CYS A 28 4.82 15.67 7.72
N TYR A 29 5.65 16.42 7.01
CA TYR A 29 6.98 16.00 6.59
C TYR A 29 8.03 16.68 7.46
N LYS A 30 8.98 15.90 7.96
CA LYS A 30 10.07 16.36 8.82
C LYS A 30 11.31 16.66 7.99
N PHE A 31 11.81 17.88 8.12
CA PHE A 31 13.12 18.26 7.57
C PHE A 31 14.25 17.73 8.47
N GLY A 32 15.41 17.43 7.88
CA GLY A 32 16.63 17.04 8.60
C GLY A 32 16.72 15.56 9.02
N SER A 33 15.71 14.74 8.74
CA SER A 33 15.83 13.28 8.91
C SER A 33 16.69 12.66 7.79
N VAL A 34 17.35 11.53 8.08
CA VAL A 34 18.04 10.73 7.06
C VAL A 34 17.07 10.42 5.92
N LEU A 35 17.43 10.83 4.71
CA LEU A 35 16.61 10.61 3.51
C LEU A 35 16.67 9.12 3.15
N LYS A 36 15.58 8.42 3.45
CA LYS A 36 15.39 7.00 3.14
C LYS A 36 13.96 6.78 2.67
N LEU A 37 13.80 5.84 1.74
CA LEU A 37 12.49 5.34 1.31
C LEU A 37 12.17 4.09 2.11
N THR A 38 11.04 4.09 2.80
CA THR A 38 10.57 2.93 3.57
C THR A 38 9.25 2.46 2.98
N ALA A 39 9.21 1.22 2.52
CA ALA A 39 8.08 0.61 1.87
C ALA A 39 7.42 -0.43 2.81
N PHE A 40 6.11 -0.36 2.95
CA PHE A 40 5.30 -1.35 3.65
C PHE A 40 4.28 -1.90 2.66
N CYS A 41 4.13 -3.22 2.60
CA CYS A 41 3.05 -3.85 1.86
C CYS A 41 2.27 -4.81 2.75
N ASP A 42 1.01 -5.00 2.39
CA ASP A 42 0.06 -5.86 3.08
C ASP A 42 -0.98 -6.36 2.07
N SER A 43 -1.61 -7.49 2.36
CA SER A 43 -2.70 -8.01 1.57
C SER A 43 -3.83 -8.55 2.45
N ASP A 44 -5.05 -8.13 2.11
CA ASP A 44 -6.25 -8.67 2.73
C ASP A 44 -6.77 -9.84 1.88
N TYR A 45 -6.42 -11.06 2.30
CA TYR A 45 -6.67 -12.29 1.53
C TYR A 45 -8.17 -12.60 1.37
N ALA A 46 -8.59 -12.76 0.11
CA ALA A 46 -9.93 -13.19 -0.27
C ALA A 46 -11.09 -12.42 0.40
N SER A 47 -10.87 -11.15 0.75
CA SER A 47 -11.83 -10.35 1.51
C SER A 47 -13.09 -9.94 0.74
N ASN A 48 -13.02 -9.93 -0.59
CA ASN A 48 -14.22 -9.79 -1.40
C ASN A 48 -15.07 -11.07 -1.32
N LEU A 49 -16.17 -11.05 -0.55
CA LEU A 49 -17.03 -12.23 -0.39
C LEU A 49 -17.66 -12.74 -1.70
N LYS A 50 -17.86 -11.87 -2.70
CA LYS A 50 -18.46 -12.24 -3.99
C LYS A 50 -17.43 -12.87 -4.93
N THR A 51 -16.26 -12.24 -5.08
CA THR A 51 -15.24 -12.66 -6.07
C THR A 51 -14.07 -13.43 -5.46
N ARG A 52 -13.97 -13.50 -4.13
CA ARG A 52 -12.83 -14.04 -3.36
C ARG A 52 -11.46 -13.47 -3.76
N ARG A 53 -11.46 -12.28 -4.36
CA ARG A 53 -10.22 -11.58 -4.72
C ARG A 53 -9.69 -10.84 -3.51
N SER A 54 -8.38 -10.94 -3.30
CA SER A 54 -7.66 -10.24 -2.25
C SER A 54 -7.55 -8.74 -2.56
N THR A 55 -7.24 -7.94 -1.54
CA THR A 55 -6.95 -6.50 -1.70
C THR A 55 -5.50 -6.25 -1.35
N THR A 56 -4.72 -5.70 -2.28
CA THR A 56 -3.34 -5.25 -2.06
C THR A 56 -3.36 -3.87 -1.44
N GLY A 57 -2.60 -3.71 -0.35
CA GLY A 57 -2.25 -2.44 0.26
C GLY A 57 -0.74 -2.20 0.20
N TYR A 58 -0.34 -0.95 -0.02
CA TYR A 58 1.02 -0.52 0.30
C TYR A 58 1.08 0.96 0.68
N VAL A 59 2.14 1.33 1.39
CA VAL A 59 2.51 2.72 1.66
C VAL A 59 4.02 2.88 1.58
N LEU A 60 4.46 3.89 0.84
CA LEU A 60 5.84 4.33 0.74
C LEU A 60 6.01 5.60 1.55
N MET A 61 6.91 5.56 2.52
CA MET A 61 7.19 6.63 3.47
C MET A 61 8.55 7.27 3.17
N MET A 62 8.60 8.61 3.21
CA MET A 62 9.83 9.39 3.11
C MET A 62 9.68 10.68 3.94
N SER A 63 10.76 11.12 4.59
CA SER A 63 10.75 12.34 5.43
C SER A 63 9.64 12.36 6.49
N GLY A 64 9.33 11.19 7.08
CA GLY A 64 8.33 11.07 8.15
C GLY A 64 6.86 10.98 7.70
N GLY A 65 6.57 11.11 6.40
CA GLY A 65 5.21 11.05 5.85
C GLY A 65 5.07 10.08 4.65
N PRO A 66 3.84 9.70 4.28
CA PRO A 66 3.56 8.86 3.11
C PRO A 66 3.64 9.67 1.82
N ILE A 67 4.41 9.19 0.84
CA ILE A 67 4.59 9.85 -0.47
C ILE A 67 3.87 9.14 -1.62
N SER A 68 3.58 7.85 -1.47
CA SER A 68 2.79 7.05 -2.40
C SER A 68 2.11 5.92 -1.64
N TRP A 69 0.87 5.61 -1.99
CA TRP A 69 0.11 4.53 -1.35
C TRP A 69 -0.92 3.98 -2.31
N CYS A 70 -1.36 2.76 -2.04
CA CYS A 70 -2.38 2.10 -2.83
C CYS A 70 -3.23 1.20 -1.94
N SER A 71 -4.52 1.13 -2.24
CA SER A 71 -5.41 0.09 -1.77
C SER A 71 -6.27 -0.34 -2.95
N ARG A 72 -6.05 -1.55 -3.46
CA ARG A 72 -6.74 -2.03 -4.66
C ARG A 72 -6.99 -3.52 -4.63
N ARG A 73 -8.15 -3.91 -5.17
CA ARG A 73 -8.48 -5.31 -5.39
C ARG A 73 -7.52 -5.91 -6.42
N GLN A 74 -6.97 -7.08 -6.12
CA GLN A 74 -6.11 -7.81 -7.04
C GLN A 74 -6.89 -8.23 -8.30
N PRO A 75 -6.24 -8.24 -9.48
CA PRO A 75 -6.91 -8.61 -10.73
C PRO A 75 -7.26 -10.10 -10.79
N ILE A 76 -6.47 -10.93 -10.09
CA ILE A 76 -6.62 -12.38 -10.03
C ILE A 76 -7.06 -12.83 -8.62
N VAL A 77 -7.53 -14.06 -8.51
CA VAL A 77 -7.84 -14.71 -7.23
C VAL A 77 -6.59 -15.43 -6.75
N SER A 78 -6.05 -15.04 -5.59
CA SER A 78 -4.93 -15.74 -4.96
C SER A 78 -5.40 -17.05 -4.34
N LEU A 79 -4.57 -18.09 -4.41
CA LEU A 79 -4.84 -19.41 -3.84
C LEU A 79 -4.42 -19.51 -2.38
N SER A 80 -3.59 -18.59 -1.89
CA SER A 80 -3.16 -18.51 -0.50
C SER A 80 -2.93 -17.06 -0.05
N SER A 81 -2.85 -16.85 1.27
CA SER A 81 -2.39 -15.57 1.82
C SER A 81 -0.95 -15.26 1.40
N THR A 82 -0.08 -16.27 1.31
CA THR A 82 1.30 -16.11 0.82
C THR A 82 1.35 -15.56 -0.60
N GLU A 83 0.50 -16.07 -1.49
CA GLU A 83 0.43 -15.57 -2.87
C GLU A 83 -0.16 -14.15 -2.94
N ALA A 84 -1.18 -13.86 -2.13
CA ALA A 84 -1.73 -12.52 -2.04
C ALA A 84 -0.69 -11.50 -1.57
N GLU A 85 0.12 -11.87 -0.57
CA GLU A 85 1.23 -11.06 -0.06
C GLU A 85 2.38 -10.94 -1.05
N PHE A 86 2.67 -11.99 -1.80
CA PHE A 86 3.66 -11.92 -2.85
C PHE A 86 3.24 -10.91 -3.94
N ILE A 87 1.96 -10.91 -4.32
CA ILE A 87 1.40 -9.92 -5.26
C ILE A 87 1.44 -8.51 -4.66
N SER A 88 1.10 -8.32 -3.38
CA SER A 88 1.19 -6.99 -2.74
C SER A 88 2.63 -6.47 -2.71
N ALA A 89 3.58 -7.34 -2.37
CA ALA A 89 5.01 -7.04 -2.36
C ALA A 89 5.53 -6.69 -3.75
N ALA A 90 5.15 -7.44 -4.79
CA ALA A 90 5.56 -7.16 -6.16
C ALA A 90 5.07 -5.78 -6.64
N GLU A 91 3.84 -5.42 -6.31
CA GLU A 91 3.27 -4.11 -6.67
C GLU A 91 3.92 -2.96 -5.91
N CYS A 92 4.15 -3.13 -4.61
CA CYS A 92 4.87 -2.16 -3.79
C CYS A 92 6.32 -1.98 -4.26
N CYS A 93 6.99 -3.06 -4.67
CA CYS A 93 8.35 -3.03 -5.21
C CYS A 93 8.42 -2.25 -6.52
N LYS A 94 7.47 -2.44 -7.44
CA LYS A 94 7.41 -1.66 -8.69
C LYS A 94 7.32 -0.16 -8.42
N GLU A 95 6.43 0.25 -7.52
CA GLU A 95 6.29 1.65 -7.14
C GLU A 95 7.56 2.19 -6.47
N ALA A 96 8.15 1.43 -5.53
CA ALA A 96 9.37 1.83 -4.84
C ALA A 96 10.57 1.99 -5.80
N MET A 97 10.68 1.12 -6.80
CA MET A 97 11.73 1.21 -7.83
C MET A 97 11.51 2.39 -8.76
N PHE A 98 10.26 2.70 -9.11
CA PHE A 98 9.93 3.90 -9.88
C PHE A 98 10.37 5.16 -9.13
N ILE A 99 10.00 5.31 -7.86
CA ILE A 99 10.40 6.47 -7.03
C ILE A 99 11.92 6.53 -6.87
N LYS A 100 12.58 5.38 -6.61
CA LYS A 100 14.03 5.35 -6.49
C LYS A 100 14.72 5.77 -7.79
N SER A 101 14.21 5.36 -8.95
CA SER A 101 14.74 5.78 -10.25
C SER A 101 14.55 7.27 -10.47
N LEU A 102 13.35 7.80 -10.17
CA LEU A 102 13.06 9.23 -10.28
C LEU A 102 13.99 10.07 -9.39
N LEU A 103 14.25 9.64 -8.16
CA LEU A 103 15.19 10.33 -7.26
C LEU A 103 16.63 10.24 -7.76
N LYS A 104 17.02 9.11 -8.34
CA LYS A 104 18.34 8.95 -8.96
C LYS A 104 18.53 9.91 -10.13
N ASP A 105 17.51 10.13 -10.96
CA ASP A 105 17.56 11.10 -12.06
C ASP A 105 17.73 12.55 -11.56
N LEU A 106 17.30 12.82 -10.32
CA LEU A 106 17.53 14.09 -9.60
C LEU A 106 18.88 14.13 -8.86
N ASN A 107 19.75 13.15 -9.07
CA ASN A 107 21.04 12.99 -8.36
C ASN A 107 20.88 12.77 -6.83
N ILE A 108 19.76 12.20 -6.40
CA ILE A 108 19.48 11.88 -5.00
C ILE A 108 19.53 10.36 -4.84
N ASP A 109 20.63 9.86 -4.26
CA ASP A 109 20.71 8.44 -3.90
C ASP A 109 20.11 8.19 -2.51
N ILE A 110 19.25 7.19 -2.43
CA ILE A 110 18.51 6.85 -1.21
C ILE A 110 18.53 5.35 -0.95
N LYS A 111 18.57 5.01 0.33
CA LYS A 111 18.37 3.63 0.79
C LYS A 111 16.87 3.30 0.76
N LEU A 112 16.55 2.11 0.25
CA LEU A 112 15.21 1.53 0.29
C LEU A 112 15.18 0.47 1.40
N SER A 113 14.24 0.61 2.34
CA SER A 113 13.87 -0.41 3.32
C SER A 113 12.51 -0.97 2.96
N PHE A 114 12.36 -2.29 2.90
CA PHE A 114 11.13 -2.95 2.48
C PHE A 114 10.63 -3.87 3.59
N HIS A 115 9.36 -3.71 3.97
CA HIS A 115 8.73 -4.41 5.08
C HIS A 115 7.52 -5.22 4.60
N ILE A 116 7.55 -6.51 4.92
CA ILE A 116 6.51 -7.51 4.69
C ILE A 116 6.33 -8.23 6.01
N ASP A 117 5.11 -8.56 6.41
CA ASP A 117 4.82 -9.26 7.67
C ASP A 117 4.69 -10.79 7.50
N ASN A 118 4.44 -11.27 6.27
CA ASN A 118 4.32 -12.68 5.95
C ASN A 118 5.68 -13.38 5.71
N GLN A 119 6.07 -14.23 6.65
CA GLN A 119 7.34 -14.98 6.59
C GLN A 119 7.43 -15.95 5.41
N SER A 120 6.32 -16.59 5.02
CA SER A 120 6.30 -17.49 3.87
C SER A 120 6.53 -16.73 2.57
N ALA A 121 5.96 -15.54 2.43
CA ALA A 121 6.19 -14.67 1.29
C ALA A 121 7.65 -14.17 1.26
N ILE A 122 8.21 -13.80 2.41
CA ILE A 122 9.63 -13.43 2.52
C ILE A 122 10.55 -14.59 2.13
N ALA A 123 10.25 -15.81 2.58
CA ALA A 123 11.02 -16.99 2.22
C ALA A 123 10.96 -17.25 0.71
N LEU A 124 9.79 -17.10 0.09
CA LEU A 124 9.62 -17.23 -1.36
C LEU A 124 10.42 -16.18 -2.14
N ILE A 125 10.50 -14.95 -1.64
CA ILE A 125 11.27 -13.85 -2.26
C ILE A 125 12.78 -14.06 -2.15
N LYS A 126 13.25 -14.76 -1.11
CA LYS A 126 14.67 -14.99 -0.84
C LYS A 126 15.25 -16.25 -1.51
N ASN A 127 14.40 -17.14 -1.99
CA ASN A 127 14.80 -18.31 -2.77
C ASN A 127 15.27 -17.90 -4.16
#